data_AF-A0A7J8JCW8-F1
#
_entry.id   AF-A0A7J8JCW8-F1
#
_cell.length_a   1.000
_cell.length_b   1.000
_cell.length_c   1.000
_cell.angle_alpha   90.00
_cell.angle_beta   90.00
_cell.angle_gamma   90.00
#
_symmetry.space_group_name_H-M   'P 1'
#
loop_
_entity.id
_entity.type
_entity.pdbx_description
1 polymer ?
#
loop_
_entity_poly.entity_id
_entity_poly.type
_entity_poly.pdbx_seq_one_letter_code
_entity_poly.pdbx_strand_id
1 'polypeptide(L)'
;MVVSSPTNMDTFPTNFPPSGDNGLTSSQTEFQKMLIDERLRCDHHKTNYQTLKAEHTRLQDEYMKSQNELKRLLIEKQSNQEKLQLLLEELRGELVEKTKDLEEMKMQVLTPQKLELLRAQIQQELETPMRERFRDLDEEVEKYRAEYNKLRYEHTFLKSEFEHQKEEFARILGEEKIKYESEVSD
;
A
#
# COMPACT_ATOMS: atom_id res chain seq x y z
N MET A 1 71.13 -40.54 -63.00
CA MET A 1 70.61 -41.93 -62.97
C MET A 1 69.38 -41.96 -63.84
N VAL A 2 69.50 -42.22 -65.15
CA VAL A 2 69.59 -43.54 -65.79
C VAL A 2 68.26 -44.30 -65.70
N VAL A 3 67.52 -44.28 -66.82
CA VAL A 3 66.86 -45.40 -67.55
C VAL A 3 65.91 -46.27 -66.70
N SER A 4 64.64 -46.46 -67.07
CA SER A 4 64.26 -47.45 -68.11
C SER A 4 62.80 -47.33 -68.53
N SER A 5 62.57 -47.23 -69.84
CA SER A 5 61.32 -47.53 -70.53
C SER A 5 61.08 -49.06 -70.59
N PRO A 6 59.83 -49.54 -70.65
CA PRO A 6 59.54 -50.88 -71.16
C PRO A 6 59.16 -50.79 -72.65
N THR A 7 60.06 -51.25 -73.51
CA THR A 7 59.77 -51.64 -74.89
C THR A 7 59.48 -53.13 -74.87
N ASN A 8 58.29 -53.57 -75.28
CA ASN A 8 58.18 -54.58 -76.34
C ASN A 8 56.74 -54.76 -76.82
N MET A 9 56.62 -54.68 -78.14
CA MET A 9 55.49 -55.09 -78.94
C MET A 9 55.50 -56.60 -79.05
N ASP A 10 54.34 -57.24 -78.91
CA ASP A 10 54.07 -58.51 -79.58
C ASP A 10 52.74 -58.42 -80.32
N THR A 11 52.83 -58.69 -81.61
CA THR A 11 51.80 -58.57 -82.64
C THR A 11 51.30 -59.96 -82.94
N PHE A 12 50.02 -60.28 -82.71
CA PHE A 12 49.40 -61.55 -83.13
C PHE A 12 47.87 -61.40 -83.27
N PRO A 13 47.20 -62.22 -84.10
CA PRO A 13 46.90 -61.87 -85.48
C PRO A 13 45.38 -61.73 -85.73
N THR A 14 45.03 -60.97 -86.75
CA THR A 14 43.70 -61.01 -87.37
C THR A 14 43.55 -62.32 -88.15
N ASN A 15 42.53 -63.15 -87.84
CA ASN A 15 41.63 -63.81 -88.81
C ASN A 15 40.54 -64.70 -88.15
N PHE A 16 39.33 -64.62 -88.72
CA PHE A 16 37.96 -64.93 -88.24
C PHE A 16 37.54 -66.42 -88.19
N PRO A 17 36.33 -66.73 -87.64
CA PRO A 17 35.22 -67.08 -88.56
C PRO A 17 33.84 -66.45 -88.19
N PRO A 18 32.88 -66.41 -89.14
CA PRO A 18 31.56 -65.81 -88.97
C PRO A 18 30.52 -66.81 -88.44
N SER A 19 29.43 -66.28 -87.86
CA SER A 19 28.17 -66.94 -87.46
C SER A 19 28.12 -67.69 -86.13
N GLY A 20 27.42 -67.08 -85.16
CA GLY A 20 26.94 -67.74 -83.94
C GLY A 20 26.68 -66.81 -82.74
N ASP A 21 26.12 -65.61 -82.94
CA ASP A 21 26.28 -64.46 -82.01
C ASP A 21 25.12 -64.20 -81.03
N ASN A 22 24.11 -65.07 -80.93
CA ASN A 22 22.90 -64.73 -80.15
C ASN A 22 22.91 -65.14 -78.66
N GLY A 23 23.94 -65.85 -78.17
CA GLY A 23 24.03 -66.29 -76.76
C GLY A 23 25.11 -65.60 -75.91
N LEU A 24 26.17 -65.10 -76.56
CA LEU A 24 27.27 -64.36 -75.91
C LEU A 24 26.95 -62.87 -75.76
N THR A 25 26.21 -62.30 -76.71
CA THR A 25 25.77 -60.90 -76.71
C THR A 25 24.72 -60.62 -75.64
N SER A 26 23.83 -61.57 -75.32
CA SER A 26 22.85 -61.43 -74.25
C SER A 26 23.51 -61.38 -72.88
N SER A 27 24.43 -62.31 -72.58
CA SER A 27 25.17 -62.34 -71.31
C SER A 27 26.05 -61.11 -71.11
N GLN A 28 26.70 -60.62 -72.18
CA GLN A 28 27.48 -59.38 -72.13
C GLN A 28 26.60 -58.14 -71.88
N THR A 29 25.42 -58.08 -72.48
CA THR A 29 24.45 -57.00 -72.28
C THR A 29 23.88 -57.01 -70.86
N GLU A 30 23.58 -58.19 -70.31
CA GLU A 30 23.15 -58.36 -68.92
C GLU A 30 24.22 -57.93 -67.92
N PHE A 31 25.48 -58.28 -68.17
CA PHE A 31 26.61 -57.84 -67.33
C PHE A 31 26.80 -56.32 -67.38
N GLN A 32 26.72 -55.72 -68.56
CA GLN A 32 26.79 -54.26 -68.71
C GLN A 32 25.65 -53.55 -67.97
N LYS A 33 24.43 -54.10 -68.03
CA LYS A 33 23.28 -53.59 -67.27
C LYS A 33 23.53 -53.68 -65.77
N MET A 34 24.07 -54.80 -65.27
CA MET A 34 24.41 -54.97 -63.85
C MET A 34 25.42 -53.93 -63.35
N LEU A 35 26.44 -53.59 -64.16
CA LEU A 35 27.41 -52.54 -63.83
C LEU A 35 26.78 -51.14 -63.79
N ILE A 36 25.84 -50.86 -64.70
CA ILE A 36 25.09 -49.60 -64.69
C ILE A 36 24.21 -49.51 -63.44
N ASP A 37 23.48 -50.58 -63.12
CA ASP A 37 22.61 -50.65 -61.95
C ASP A 37 23.42 -50.49 -60.65
N GLU A 38 24.59 -51.14 -60.54
CA GLU A 38 25.46 -50.99 -59.37
C GLU A 38 26.06 -49.58 -59.27
N ARG A 39 26.46 -48.97 -60.39
CA ARG A 39 26.93 -47.57 -60.39
C ARG A 39 25.84 -46.62 -59.91
N LEU A 40 24.60 -46.78 -60.39
CA LEU A 40 23.46 -45.99 -59.94
C LEU A 40 23.19 -46.20 -58.44
N ARG A 41 23.33 -47.42 -57.95
CA ARG A 41 23.20 -47.75 -56.53
C ARG A 41 24.29 -47.07 -55.69
N CYS A 42 25.55 -47.11 -56.12
CA CYS A 42 26.64 -46.41 -55.47
C CYS A 42 26.40 -44.89 -55.43
N ASP A 43 25.95 -44.30 -56.54
CA ASP A 43 25.63 -42.87 -56.61
C ASP A 43 24.49 -42.52 -55.64
N HIS A 44 23.44 -43.34 -55.57
CA HIS A 44 22.35 -43.16 -54.61
C HIS A 44 22.83 -43.23 -53.14
N HIS A 45 23.68 -44.21 -52.80
CA HIS A 45 24.26 -44.32 -51.45
C HIS A 45 25.12 -43.10 -51.11
N LYS A 46 25.88 -42.57 -52.06
CA LYS A 46 26.68 -41.36 -51.89
C LYS A 46 25.79 -40.14 -51.61
N THR A 47 24.72 -39.96 -52.38
CA THR A 47 23.74 -38.90 -52.15
C THR A 47 23.10 -39.04 -50.77
N ASN A 48 22.64 -40.22 -50.39
CA ASN A 48 22.01 -40.47 -49.09
C ASN A 48 22.98 -40.16 -47.93
N TYR A 49 24.24 -40.57 -48.04
CA TYR A 49 25.25 -40.24 -47.03
C TYR A 49 25.46 -38.73 -46.90
N GLN A 50 25.53 -38.00 -48.02
CA GLN A 50 25.68 -36.55 -48.02
C GLN A 50 24.48 -35.85 -47.38
N THR A 51 23.26 -36.28 -47.72
CA THR A 51 22.02 -35.77 -47.09
C THR A 51 22.01 -36.04 -45.60
N LEU A 52 22.32 -37.27 -45.17
CA LEU A 52 22.34 -37.64 -43.76
C LEU A 52 23.38 -36.84 -42.98
N LYS A 53 24.56 -36.62 -43.55
CA LYS A 53 25.61 -35.78 -42.95
C LYS A 53 25.14 -34.33 -42.77
N ALA A 54 24.47 -33.77 -43.79
CA ALA A 54 23.93 -32.41 -43.72
C ALA A 54 22.85 -32.29 -42.63
N GLU A 55 21.91 -33.25 -42.57
CA GLU A 55 20.87 -33.28 -41.54
C GLU A 55 21.45 -33.47 -40.14
N HIS A 56 22.47 -34.33 -39.97
CA HIS A 56 23.16 -34.50 -38.69
C HIS A 56 23.81 -33.18 -38.22
N THR A 57 24.51 -32.48 -39.11
CA THR A 57 25.10 -31.18 -38.78
C THR A 57 24.02 -30.15 -38.44
N ARG A 58 22.93 -30.09 -39.20
CA ARG A 58 21.80 -29.19 -38.89
C ARG A 58 21.23 -29.45 -37.50
N LEU A 59 20.95 -30.72 -37.20
CA LEU A 59 20.37 -31.11 -35.90
C LEU A 59 21.34 -30.84 -34.75
N GLN A 60 22.64 -31.06 -34.96
CA GLN A 60 23.66 -30.73 -33.97
C GLN A 60 23.69 -29.23 -33.67
N ASP A 61 23.63 -28.37 -34.69
CA ASP A 61 23.60 -26.92 -34.52
C ASP A 61 22.31 -26.46 -33.81
N GLU A 62 21.16 -27.04 -34.16
CA GLU A 62 19.88 -26.77 -33.49
C GLU A 62 19.89 -27.21 -32.02
N TYR A 63 20.49 -28.36 -31.72
CA TYR A 63 20.68 -28.85 -30.36
C TYR A 63 21.56 -27.89 -29.54
N MET A 64 22.69 -27.45 -30.08
CA MET A 64 23.57 -26.50 -29.40
C MET A 64 22.87 -25.15 -29.15
N LYS A 65 22.11 -24.64 -30.13
CA LYS A 65 21.32 -23.41 -29.98
C LYS A 65 20.30 -23.56 -28.86
N SER A 66 19.54 -24.65 -28.85
CA SER A 66 18.54 -24.94 -27.80
C SER A 66 19.18 -25.07 -26.41
N GLN A 67 20.35 -25.71 -26.32
CA GLN A 67 21.07 -25.85 -25.06
C GLN A 67 21.56 -24.49 -24.53
N ASN A 68 22.06 -23.61 -25.40
CA ASN A 68 22.50 -22.27 -25.02
C ASN A 68 21.32 -21.38 -24.61
N GLU A 69 20.20 -21.50 -25.31
CA GLU A 69 18.95 -20.83 -24.96
C GLU A 69 18.46 -21.24 -23.57
N LEU A 70 18.46 -22.54 -23.27
CA LEU A 70 18.07 -23.06 -21.96
C LEU A 70 18.96 -22.51 -20.85
N LYS A 71 20.28 -22.46 -21.06
CA LYS A 71 21.22 -21.87 -20.08
C LYS A 71 20.93 -20.40 -19.83
N ARG A 72 20.66 -19.62 -20.88
CA ARG A 72 20.31 -18.20 -20.76
C ARG A 72 19.02 -18.00 -19.97
N LEU A 73 17.97 -18.76 -20.31
CA LEU A 73 16.68 -18.68 -19.62
C LEU A 73 16.78 -19.09 -18.14
N LEU A 74 17.65 -20.05 -17.80
CA LEU A 74 17.89 -20.42 -16.40
C LEU A 74 18.53 -19.29 -15.61
N ILE A 75 19.53 -18.60 -16.18
CA ILE A 75 20.16 -17.43 -15.55
C ILE A 75 19.16 -16.29 -15.39
N GLU A 76 18.36 -16.01 -16.43
CA GLU A 76 17.33 -14.97 -16.38
C GLU A 76 16.27 -15.27 -15.32
N LYS A 77 15.79 -16.52 -15.24
CA LYS A 77 14.86 -16.97 -14.20
C LYS A 77 15.44 -16.73 -12.81
N GLN A 78 16.69 -17.11 -12.59
CA GLN A 78 17.35 -16.94 -11.29
C GLN A 78 17.47 -15.44 -10.92
N SER A 79 17.90 -14.60 -11.86
CA SER A 79 17.99 -13.15 -11.65
C SER A 79 16.63 -12.52 -11.33
N ASN A 80 15.57 -12.95 -12.02
CA ASN A 80 14.22 -12.45 -11.76
C ASN A 80 13.69 -12.91 -10.41
N GLN A 81 14.00 -14.14 -9.99
CA GLN A 81 13.65 -14.64 -8.66
C GLN A 81 14.33 -13.81 -7.55
N GLU A 82 15.61 -13.48 -7.70
CA GLU A 82 16.34 -12.63 -6.76
C GLU A 82 15.74 -11.22 -6.68
N LYS A 83 15.41 -10.60 -7.82
CA LYS A 83 14.75 -9.29 -7.86
C LYS A 83 13.39 -9.30 -7.16
N LEU A 84 12.59 -10.34 -7.38
CA LEU A 84 11.29 -10.49 -6.71
C LEU A 84 11.47 -10.68 -5.20
N GLN A 85 12.50 -11.41 -4.77
CA GLN A 85 12.79 -11.60 -3.36
C GLN A 85 13.19 -10.29 -2.68
N LEU A 86 14.01 -9.46 -3.34
CA LEU A 86 14.37 -8.14 -2.84
C LEU A 86 13.15 -7.21 -2.72
N LEU A 87 12.31 -7.17 -3.76
CA LEU A 87 11.08 -6.36 -3.74
C LEU A 87 10.12 -6.81 -2.63
N LEU A 88 9.99 -8.12 -2.40
CA LEU A 88 9.17 -8.63 -1.30
C LEU A 88 9.70 -8.21 0.07
N GLU A 89 11.02 -8.17 0.24
CA GLU A 89 11.63 -7.73 1.49
C GLU A 89 11.45 -6.23 1.72
N GLU A 90 11.59 -5.42 0.67
CA GLU A 90 11.33 -3.98 0.71
C GLU A 90 9.87 -3.69 1.11
N LEU A 91 8.90 -4.32 0.45
CA LEU A 91 7.48 -4.15 0.76
C LEU A 91 7.12 -4.61 2.18
N ARG A 92 7.78 -5.66 2.70
CA ARG A 92 7.62 -6.08 4.09
C ARG A 92 8.18 -5.03 5.06
N GLY A 93 9.33 -4.46 4.74
CA GLY A 93 9.92 -3.36 5.50
C GLY A 93 8.99 -2.15 5.57
N GLU A 94 8.49 -1.69 4.43
CA GLU A 94 7.52 -0.59 4.35
C GLU A 94 6.25 -0.88 5.16
N LEU A 95 5.72 -2.09 5.09
CA LEU A 95 4.54 -2.48 5.85
C LEU A 95 4.77 -2.38 7.37
N VAL A 96 5.94 -2.80 7.84
CA VAL A 96 6.31 -2.70 9.26
C VAL A 96 6.43 -1.23 9.68
N GLU A 97 7.09 -0.40 8.88
CA GLU A 97 7.19 1.04 9.15
C GLU A 97 5.81 1.71 9.21
N LYS A 98 4.94 1.44 8.22
CA LYS A 98 3.58 1.98 8.21
C LYS A 98 2.73 1.50 9.38
N THR A 99 2.93 0.26 9.82
CA THR A 99 2.24 -0.27 11.01
C THR A 99 2.68 0.47 12.26
N LYS A 100 3.99 0.71 12.41
CA LYS A 100 4.54 1.49 13.53
C LYS A 100 4.03 2.94 13.54
N ASP A 101 4.06 3.62 12.40
CA ASP A 101 3.54 4.99 12.26
C ASP A 101 2.06 5.08 12.68
N LEU A 102 1.27 4.08 12.28
CA LEU A 102 -0.15 4.00 12.60
C LEU A 102 -0.39 3.76 14.10
N GLU A 103 0.41 2.93 14.75
CA GLU A 103 0.37 2.72 16.20
C GLU A 103 0.74 3.98 16.97
N GLU A 104 1.76 4.72 16.51
CA GLU A 104 2.16 6.00 17.08
C GLU A 104 1.04 7.05 16.95
N MET A 105 0.42 7.17 15.78
CA MET A 105 -0.72 8.07 15.60
C MET A 105 -1.89 7.68 16.52
N LYS A 106 -2.21 6.39 16.66
CA LYS A 106 -3.27 5.94 17.58
C LYS A 106 -2.99 6.32 19.04
N MET A 107 -1.73 6.38 19.45
CA MET A 107 -1.34 6.81 20.80
C MET A 107 -1.54 8.31 21.00
N GLN A 108 -1.25 9.11 19.97
CA GLN A 108 -1.38 10.57 19.99
C GLN A 108 -2.83 11.06 19.85
N VAL A 109 -3.66 10.34 19.09
CA VAL A 109 -5.06 10.71 18.87
C VAL A 109 -5.82 10.64 20.19
N LEU A 110 -6.59 11.70 20.46
CA LEU A 110 -7.50 11.75 21.61
C LEU A 110 -8.60 10.71 21.40
N THR A 111 -8.53 9.61 22.14
CA THR A 111 -9.55 8.57 22.07
C THR A 111 -10.87 9.07 22.68
N PRO A 112 -12.03 8.54 22.24
CA PRO A 112 -13.31 8.90 22.84
C PRO A 112 -13.33 8.72 24.37
N GLN A 113 -12.67 7.68 24.89
CA GLN A 113 -12.56 7.45 26.33
C GLN A 113 -11.74 8.53 27.05
N LYS A 114 -10.60 8.94 26.46
CA LYS A 114 -9.79 10.05 27.01
C LYS A 114 -10.56 11.38 26.96
N LEU A 115 -11.34 11.60 25.90
CA LEU A 115 -12.20 12.78 25.77
C LEU A 115 -13.30 12.81 26.83
N GLU A 116 -13.95 11.66 27.08
CA GLU A 116 -15.00 11.53 28.10
C GLU A 116 -14.43 11.76 29.50
N LEU A 117 -13.26 11.20 29.81
CA LEU A 117 -12.56 11.47 31.06
C LEU A 117 -12.23 12.97 31.22
N LEU A 118 -11.71 13.60 30.17
CA LEU A 118 -11.39 15.04 30.20
C LEU A 118 -12.64 15.90 30.41
N ARG A 119 -13.77 15.54 29.78
CA ARG A 119 -15.06 16.23 30.01
C ARG A 119 -15.52 16.08 31.46
N ALA A 120 -15.42 14.88 32.04
CA ALA A 120 -15.75 14.64 33.44
C ALA A 120 -14.87 15.47 34.39
N GLN A 121 -13.56 15.57 34.10
CA GLN A 121 -12.63 16.41 34.87
C GLN A 121 -13.01 17.90 34.78
N ILE A 122 -13.26 18.42 33.57
CA ILE A 122 -13.71 19.82 33.39
C ILE A 122 -15.01 20.08 34.17
N GLN A 123 -15.96 19.16 34.11
CA GLN A 123 -17.23 19.30 34.81
C GLN A 123 -17.05 19.31 36.34
N GLN A 124 -16.17 18.46 36.87
CA GLN A 124 -15.91 18.37 38.30
C GLN A 124 -15.07 19.53 38.84
N GLU A 125 -14.02 19.92 38.12
CA GLU A 125 -13.03 20.89 38.60
C GLU A 125 -13.42 22.35 38.30
N LEU A 126 -14.20 22.59 37.25
CA LEU A 126 -14.55 23.93 36.81
C LEU A 126 -16.06 24.18 36.85
N GLU A 127 -16.85 23.39 36.13
CA GLU A 127 -18.27 23.71 35.94
C GLU A 127 -19.07 23.62 37.25
N THR A 128 -18.83 22.59 38.06
CA THR A 128 -19.54 22.39 39.33
C THR A 128 -19.20 23.49 40.35
N PRO A 129 -17.91 23.80 40.62
CA PRO A 129 -17.56 24.88 41.55
C PRO A 129 -18.03 26.26 41.07
N MET A 130 -18.00 26.53 39.76
CA MET A 130 -18.55 27.78 39.23
C MET A 130 -20.05 27.87 39.46
N ARG A 131 -20.79 26.79 39.21
CA ARG A 131 -22.24 26.74 39.45
C ARG A 131 -22.59 26.96 40.92
N GLU A 132 -21.85 26.35 41.84
CA GLU A 132 -22.02 26.55 43.27
C GLU A 132 -21.75 28.01 43.67
N ARG A 133 -20.65 28.61 43.20
CA ARG A 133 -20.35 30.02 43.44
C ARG A 133 -21.45 30.96 42.95
N PHE A 134 -22.02 30.69 41.77
CA PHE A 134 -23.13 31.50 41.27
C PHE A 134 -24.38 31.36 42.14
N ARG A 135 -24.70 30.14 42.59
CA ARG A 135 -25.83 29.92 43.50
C ARG A 135 -25.62 30.65 44.83
N ASP A 136 -24.44 30.55 45.42
CA ASP A 136 -24.13 31.20 46.69
C ASP A 136 -24.22 32.73 46.59
N LEU A 137 -23.76 33.30 45.47
CA LEU A 137 -23.91 34.73 45.17
C LEU A 137 -25.39 35.13 45.03
N ASP A 138 -26.21 34.34 44.34
CA ASP A 138 -27.64 34.61 44.21
C ASP A 138 -28.36 34.56 45.57
N GLU A 139 -28.01 33.60 46.42
CA GLU A 139 -28.53 33.51 47.79
C GLU A 139 -28.14 34.72 48.64
N GLU A 140 -26.89 35.19 48.52
CA GLU A 140 -26.41 36.38 49.22
C GLU A 140 -27.11 37.66 48.75
N VAL A 141 -27.36 37.80 47.45
CA VAL A 141 -28.15 38.91 46.88
C VAL A 141 -29.56 38.92 47.45
N GLU A 142 -30.24 37.78 47.49
CA GLU A 142 -31.61 37.71 48.02
C GLU A 142 -31.66 37.94 49.54
N LYS A 143 -30.63 37.50 50.28
CA LYS A 143 -30.47 37.83 51.70
C LYS A 143 -30.36 39.34 51.92
N TYR A 144 -29.46 40.02 51.22
CA TYR A 144 -29.31 41.47 51.33
C TYR A 144 -30.57 42.22 50.91
N ARG A 145 -31.29 41.71 49.90
CA ARG A 145 -32.58 42.27 49.48
C ARG A 145 -33.64 42.17 50.59
N ALA A 146 -33.72 41.03 51.26
CA ALA A 146 -34.62 40.83 52.39
C ALA A 146 -34.28 41.75 53.58
N GLU A 147 -32.98 41.84 53.93
CA GLU A 147 -32.49 42.72 55.00
C GLU A 147 -32.76 44.20 54.68
N TYR A 148 -32.50 44.64 53.44
CA TYR A 148 -32.81 45.99 52.99
C TYR A 148 -34.30 46.29 53.11
N ASN A 149 -35.16 45.38 52.65
CA ASN A 149 -36.61 45.56 52.74
C ASN A 149 -37.08 45.67 54.19
N LYS A 150 -36.56 44.81 55.08
CA LYS A 150 -36.86 44.87 56.52
C LYS A 150 -36.45 46.22 57.11
N LEU A 151 -35.22 46.65 56.88
CA LEU A 151 -34.72 47.93 57.38
C LEU A 151 -35.53 49.12 56.84
N ARG A 152 -35.95 49.06 55.57
CA ARG A 152 -36.82 50.07 54.96
C ARG A 152 -38.18 50.16 55.65
N TYR A 153 -38.78 49.02 56.00
CA TYR A 153 -40.04 49.01 56.75
C TYR A 153 -39.86 49.57 58.17
N GLU A 154 -38.83 49.12 58.89
CA GLU A 154 -38.52 49.61 60.24
C GLU A 154 -38.26 51.12 60.24
N HIS A 155 -37.47 51.62 59.29
CA HIS A 155 -37.23 53.06 59.13
C HIS A 155 -38.52 53.84 58.88
N THR A 156 -39.40 53.34 58.01
CA THR A 156 -40.69 53.99 57.72
C THR A 156 -41.59 54.02 58.95
N PHE A 157 -41.66 52.90 59.68
CA PHE A 157 -42.41 52.80 60.93
C PHE A 157 -41.89 53.79 61.98
N LEU A 158 -40.58 53.82 62.22
CA LEU A 158 -39.98 54.70 63.23
C LEU A 158 -40.13 56.18 62.88
N LYS A 159 -40.07 56.51 61.58
CA LYS A 159 -40.32 57.87 61.09
C LYS A 159 -41.77 58.30 61.39
N SER A 160 -42.74 57.42 61.16
CA SER A 160 -44.15 57.69 61.46
C SER A 160 -44.40 57.87 62.95
N GLU A 161 -43.82 57.03 63.81
CA GLU A 161 -43.92 57.16 65.27
C GLU A 161 -43.31 58.48 65.76
N PHE A 162 -42.15 58.85 65.19
CA PHE A 162 -41.49 60.12 65.51
C PHE A 162 -42.33 61.34 65.10
N GLU A 163 -42.90 61.33 63.89
CA GLU A 163 -43.80 62.39 63.42
C GLU A 163 -45.04 62.49 64.31
N HIS A 164 -45.66 61.37 64.67
CA HIS A 164 -46.82 61.34 65.57
C HIS A 164 -46.49 61.90 66.96
N GLN A 165 -45.38 61.48 67.58
CA GLN A 165 -44.96 62.02 68.88
C GLN A 165 -44.71 63.52 68.81
N LYS A 166 -44.05 64.00 67.75
CA LYS A 166 -43.79 65.43 67.55
C LYS A 166 -45.09 66.23 67.46
N GLU A 167 -46.11 65.72 66.77
CA GLU A 167 -47.43 66.34 66.67
C GLU A 167 -48.16 66.38 68.02
N GLU A 168 -48.14 65.28 68.78
CA GLU A 168 -48.74 65.22 70.11
C GLU A 168 -48.04 66.18 71.10
N PHE A 169 -46.70 66.25 71.09
CA PHE A 169 -45.96 67.24 71.88
C PHE A 169 -46.33 68.68 71.50
N ALA A 170 -46.45 68.97 70.20
CA ALA A 170 -46.85 70.30 69.75
C ALA A 170 -48.28 70.67 70.18
N ARG A 171 -49.20 69.68 70.20
CA ARG A 171 -50.57 69.87 70.69
C ARG A 171 -50.59 70.17 72.19
N ILE A 172 -49.94 69.33 73.01
CA ILE A 172 -49.87 69.50 74.47
C ILE A 172 -49.28 70.87 74.82
N LEU A 173 -48.18 71.25 74.17
CA LEU A 173 -47.54 72.55 74.42
C LEU A 173 -48.44 73.74 74.02
N GLY A 174 -49.24 73.58 72.97
CA GLY A 174 -50.27 74.55 72.58
C GLY A 174 -51.41 74.64 73.60
N GLU A 175 -51.90 73.52 74.10
CA GLU A 175 -52.95 73.44 75.13
C GLU A 175 -52.49 74.05 76.47
N GLU A 176 -51.27 73.71 76.93
CA GLU A 176 -50.68 74.30 78.14
C GLU A 176 -50.50 75.81 78.00
N LYS A 177 -50.06 76.29 76.83
CA LYS A 177 -49.92 77.72 76.56
C LYS A 177 -51.26 78.45 76.67
N ILE A 178 -52.32 77.92 76.05
CA ILE A 178 -53.67 78.50 76.14
C ILE A 178 -54.15 78.54 77.60
N LYS A 179 -53.94 77.44 78.34
CA LYS A 179 -54.31 77.37 79.76
C LYS A 179 -53.59 78.43 80.58
N TYR A 180 -52.28 78.58 80.40
CA TYR A 180 -51.50 79.61 81.09
C TYR A 180 -51.95 81.02 80.71
N GLU A 181 -52.19 81.30 79.42
CA GLU A 181 -52.71 82.60 78.96
C GLU A 181 -54.08 82.92 79.58
N SER A 182 -54.94 81.92 79.77
CA SER A 182 -56.22 82.09 80.47
C SER A 182 -56.05 82.38 81.97
N GLU A 183 -55.16 81.67 82.66
CA GLU A 183 -54.89 81.87 84.09
C GLU A 183 -54.26 83.25 84.41
N VAL A 184 -53.54 83.85 83.44
CA VAL A 184 -52.93 85.18 83.58
C VAL A 184 -53.90 86.32 83.23
N SER A 185 -54.99 86.02 82.50
CA SER A 185 -55.96 87.02 82.03
C SER A 185 -57.22 87.15 82.91
N ASP A 186 -57.39 86.27 83.90
CA ASP A 186 -58.39 86.35 84.99
C ASP A 186 -57.81 87.02 86.25
#